data_AF-A0A965GG83-F1
#
_entry.id   AF-A0A965GG83-F1
#
_cell.length_a   1.000
_cell.length_b   1.000
_cell.length_c   1.000
_cell.angle_alpha   90.00
_cell.angle_beta   90.00
_cell.angle_gamma   90.00
#
_symmetry.space_group_name_H-M   'P 1'
#
loop_
_entity.id
_entity.type
_entity.pdbx_description
1 polymer ?
#
loop_
_entity_poly.entity_id
_entity_poly.type
_entity_poly.pdbx_seq_one_letter_code
_entity_poly.pdbx_strand_id
1 'polypeptide(L)' 'MPKIPNSAVNGVITGWGRALPENVVTNADLAKTLDTSDEWIIERTGI' A
#
# COMPACT_ATOMS: atom_id res chain seq x y z
N MET A 1 -16.38 16.21 -12.51
CA MET A 1 -16.32 16.61 -11.10
C MET A 1 -17.35 15.80 -10.33
N PRO A 2 -17.02 15.16 -9.19
CA PRO A 2 -17.99 14.39 -8.42
C PRO A 2 -19.11 15.31 -7.92
N LYS A 3 -20.37 14.90 -8.11
CA LYS A 3 -21.53 15.63 -7.61
C LYS A 3 -21.67 15.36 -6.11
N ILE A 4 -21.44 16.37 -5.27
CA ILE A 4 -21.61 16.28 -3.82
C ILE A 4 -23.08 16.57 -3.48
N PRO A 5 -23.76 15.74 -2.67
CA PRO A 5 -25.12 16.03 -2.23
C PRO A 5 -25.19 17.32 -1.41
N ASN A 6 -26.22 18.14 -1.63
CA ASN A 6 -26.44 19.40 -0.89
C ASN A 6 -26.67 19.20 0.62
N SER A 7 -26.94 17.96 1.07
CA SER A 7 -27.13 17.58 2.47
C SER A 7 -25.85 17.15 3.19
N ALA A 8 -24.70 17.14 2.51
CA ALA A 8 -23.44 16.76 3.13
C ALA A 8 -23.04 17.77 4.21
N VAL A 9 -22.85 17.29 5.44
CA VAL A 9 -22.30 18.05 6.55
C VAL A 9 -20.97 17.42 6.97
N ASN A 10 -19.93 18.25 7.14
CA ASN A 10 -18.52 17.88 7.34
C ASN A 10 -17.79 17.40 6.07
N GLY A 11 -16.56 16.88 6.21
CA GLY A 11 -15.72 16.45 5.10
C GLY A 11 -16.26 15.18 4.40
N VAL A 12 -16.27 15.20 3.06
CA VAL A 12 -16.68 14.06 2.23
C VAL A 12 -15.53 13.63 1.34
N ILE A 13 -15.14 12.35 1.41
CA ILE A 13 -14.21 11.76 0.46
C ILE A 13 -14.98 11.57 -0.86
N THR A 14 -14.63 12.38 -1.85
CA THR A 14 -15.30 12.38 -3.16
C THR A 14 -14.63 11.47 -4.19
N GLY A 15 -13.46 10.91 -3.84
CA GLY A 15 -12.73 9.93 -4.63
C GLY A 15 -11.40 9.58 -3.98
N TRP A 16 -10.86 8.43 -4.38
CA TRP A 16 -9.50 8.00 -4.07
C TRP A 16 -8.97 7.17 -5.25
N GLY A 17 -7.66 7.05 -5.34
CA GLY A 17 -7.00 6.24 -6.35
C GLY A 17 -5.65 5.74 -5.84
N ARG A 18 -5.19 4.62 -6.40
CA ARG A 18 -3.86 4.06 -6.15
C ARG A 18 -3.31 3.54 -7.46
N ALA A 19 -2.02 3.73 -7.67
CA ALA A 19 -1.27 3.07 -8.72
C ALA A 19 0.01 2.50 -8.12
N LEU A 20 0.38 1.29 -8.54
CA LEU A 20 1.63 0.62 -8.21
C LEU A 20 2.22 0.06 -9.52
N PRO A 21 3.56 -0.11 -9.59
CA PRO A 21 4.18 -0.84 -10.69
C PRO A 21 3.72 -2.32 -10.67
N GLU A 22 3.79 -2.96 -11.85
CA GLU A 22 3.43 -4.38 -11.99
C GLU A 22 4.41 -5.32 -11.27
N ASN A 23 5.65 -4.87 -11.07
CA ASN A 23 6.68 -5.69 -10.45
C ASN A 23 6.44 -5.86 -8.95
N VAL A 24 6.10 -7.08 -8.55
CA VAL A 24 5.96 -7.48 -7.14
C VAL A 24 7.26 -8.16 -6.69
N VAL A 25 7.87 -7.63 -5.65
CA VAL A 25 9.09 -8.18 -5.05
C VAL A 25 8.71 -8.88 -3.75
N THR A 26 8.93 -10.19 -3.67
CA THR A 26 8.65 -10.98 -2.47
C THR A 26 9.81 -10.94 -1.47
N ASN A 27 9.56 -11.34 -0.22
CA ASN A 27 10.63 -11.51 0.77
C ASN A 27 11.71 -12.49 0.29
N ALA A 28 11.32 -13.54 -0.43
CA ALA A 28 12.25 -14.47 -1.05
C ALA A 28 13.11 -13.82 -2.14
N ASP A 29 12.59 -12.82 -2.86
CA ASP A 29 13.38 -12.07 -3.84
C ASP A 29 14.34 -11.10 -3.16
N LEU A 30 13.94 -10.48 -2.06
CA LEU A 30 14.81 -9.64 -1.23
C LEU A 30 15.98 -10.45 -0.66
N ALA A 31 15.71 -11.64 -0.12
CA ALA A 31 16.73 -12.54 0.43
C ALA A 31 17.75 -13.06 -0.60
N LYS A 32 17.48 -12.97 -1.91
CA LYS A 32 18.46 -13.27 -2.96
C LYS A 32 19.50 -12.17 -3.16
N THR A 33 19.18 -10.95 -2.76
CA THR A 33 19.99 -9.74 -3.04
C THR A 33 20.56 -9.10 -1.78
N LEU A 34 20.00 -9.43 -0.63
CA LEU A 34 20.35 -8.90 0.69
C LEU A 34 20.57 -10.07 1.66
N ASP A 35 21.41 -9.86 2.66
CA ASP A 35 21.57 -10.80 3.78
C ASP A 35 20.41 -10.60 4.77
N THR A 36 19.29 -11.27 4.49
CA THR A 36 18.05 -11.16 5.27
C THR A 36 17.22 -12.45 5.16
N SER A 37 16.19 -12.59 6.00
CA SER A 37 15.26 -13.71 5.97
C SER A 37 13.81 -13.24 6.06
N ASP A 38 12.87 -14.11 5.69
CA ASP A 38 11.44 -13.84 5.75
C ASP A 38 10.99 -13.50 7.19
N GLU A 39 11.46 -14.29 8.16
CA GLU A 39 11.14 -14.12 9.58
C GLU A 39 11.63 -12.76 10.09
N TRP A 40 12.87 -12.38 9.73
CA TRP A 40 13.42 -11.10 10.13
C TRP A 40 12.64 -9.92 9.52
N ILE A 41 12.24 -10.01 8.25
CA ILE A 41 11.48 -8.96 7.56
C ILE A 41 10.12 -8.76 8.24
N ILE A 42 9.39 -9.85 8.47
CA ILE A 42 8.05 -9.80 9.09
C ILE A 42 8.13 -9.25 10.52
N GLU A 43 9.03 -9.78 11.35
CA GLU A 43 9.14 -9.39 12.77
C GLU A 43 9.49 -7.91 12.95
N ARG A 44 10.25 -7.33 12.02
CA ARG A 44 10.83 -5.99 12.18
C ARG A 44 10.09 -4.91 11.41
N THR A 45 9.41 -5.26 10.32
CA THR A 45 8.77 -4.27 9.42
C THR A 45 7.25 -4.46 9.30
N GLY A 46 6.75 -5.68 9.50
CA GLY A 46 5.36 -6.03 9.20
C GLY A 46 5.03 -6.04 7.70
N ILE A 47 6.06 -6.03 6.85
CA ILE A 47 5.95 -6.29 5.40
C ILE A 47 5.77 -7.79 5.17
#